data_AF-A0A944XDD8-F1
#
_entry.id   AF-A0A944XDD8-F1
#
_cell.length_a   1.000
_cell.length_b   1.000
_cell.length_c   1.000
_cell.angle_alpha   90.00
_cell.angle_beta   90.00
_cell.angle_gamma   90.00
#
_symmetry.space_group_name_H-M   'P 1'
#
loop_
_entity.id
_entity.type
_entity.pdbx_description
1 polymer ?
#
loop_
_entity_poly.entity_id
_entity_poly.type
_entity_poly.pdbx_seq_one_letter_code
_entity_poly.pdbx_strand_id
1 'polypeptide(L)'
;LETHDEWIENPWDGTDYDTNIAAGIPGELRVIYVPQMWNLPQVLEIEPNVSYESFWFDPMTGDRTDTVAVEPDADGAWTPPHPVVVHDWVLVLTA
;
A
#
# COMPACT_ATOMS: atom_id res chain seq x y z
N LEU A 1 -12.73 7.78 3.93
CA LEU A 1 -11.38 7.26 4.13
C LEU A 1 -10.83 7.91 5.37
N GLU A 2 -10.27 7.11 6.25
CA GLU A 2 -9.58 7.54 7.47
C GLU A 2 -8.09 7.22 7.32
N THR A 3 -7.23 7.97 8.00
CA THR A 3 -5.79 7.69 8.05
C THR A 3 -5.53 6.46 8.91
N HIS A 4 -4.62 5.60 8.48
CA HIS A 4 -4.24 4.37 9.17
C HIS A 4 -2.72 4.21 9.22
N ASP A 5 -2.09 4.89 10.16
CA ASP A 5 -0.62 4.84 10.36
C ASP A 5 -0.16 3.43 10.76
N GLU A 6 -1.02 2.64 11.39
CA GLU A 6 -0.78 1.26 11.79
C GLU A 6 -0.72 0.27 10.61
N TRP A 7 -1.10 0.67 9.39
CA TRP A 7 -1.10 -0.21 8.21
C TRP A 7 0.21 -0.23 7.43
N ILE A 8 1.21 0.55 7.84
CA ILE A 8 2.48 0.68 7.12
C ILE A 8 3.64 0.79 8.09
N GLU A 9 4.79 0.29 7.67
CA GLU A 9 6.05 0.59 8.34
C GLU A 9 6.45 2.06 8.16
N ASN A 10 6.91 2.68 9.24
CA ASN A 10 7.42 4.06 9.27
C ASN A 10 6.43 5.09 8.71
N PRO A 11 5.25 5.26 9.36
CA PRO A 11 4.26 6.26 8.94
C PRO A 11 4.80 7.69 9.06
N TRP A 12 4.17 8.62 8.37
CA TRP A 12 4.59 10.03 8.36
C TRP A 12 4.64 10.65 9.75
N ASP A 13 5.80 11.22 10.10
CA ASP A 13 6.06 11.84 11.39
C ASP A 13 5.78 13.35 11.43
N GLY A 14 5.26 13.92 10.33
CA GLY A 14 5.02 15.35 10.18
C GLY A 14 6.19 16.15 9.62
N THR A 15 7.35 15.53 9.41
CA THR A 15 8.59 16.23 9.01
C THR A 15 9.23 15.67 7.74
N ASP A 16 9.10 14.36 7.51
CA ASP A 16 9.67 13.70 6.33
C ASP A 16 8.64 13.48 5.23
N TYR A 17 8.72 14.24 4.15
CA TYR A 17 7.79 14.14 3.01
C TYR A 17 8.01 12.89 2.14
N ASP A 18 9.11 12.16 2.36
CA ASP A 18 9.44 10.93 1.66
C ASP A 18 8.91 9.66 2.37
N THR A 19 8.05 9.83 3.38
CA THR A 19 7.41 8.72 4.10
C THR A 19 6.13 8.24 3.41
N ASN A 20 5.82 6.95 3.61
CA ASN A 20 4.60 6.35 3.12
C ASN A 20 3.41 6.85 3.95
N ILE A 21 2.24 6.96 3.32
CA ILE A 21 1.01 7.38 3.99
C ILE A 21 -0.11 6.41 3.59
N ALA A 22 -0.86 5.91 4.58
CA ALA A 22 -1.95 4.98 4.35
C ALA A 22 -3.29 5.54 4.83
N ALA A 23 -4.33 5.26 4.05
CA ALA A 23 -5.71 5.59 4.38
C ALA A 23 -6.67 4.56 3.79
N GLY A 24 -7.88 4.44 4.33
CA GLY A 24 -8.83 3.46 3.82
C GLY A 24 -10.14 3.31 4.57
N ILE A 25 -10.75 2.15 4.36
CA ILE A 25 -11.91 1.60 5.05
C ILE A 25 -11.54 0.15 5.41
N PRO A 26 -11.43 -0.21 6.70
CA PRO A 26 -11.08 -1.56 7.13
C PRO A 26 -12.00 -2.62 6.50
N GLY A 27 -11.41 -3.70 6.00
CA GLY A 27 -12.13 -4.79 5.33
C GLY A 27 -12.64 -4.51 3.91
N GLU A 28 -12.43 -3.31 3.36
CA GLU A 28 -12.95 -2.92 2.03
C GLU A 28 -11.87 -2.34 1.11
N LEU A 29 -11.10 -1.36 1.60
CA LEU A 29 -10.19 -0.57 0.77
C LEU A 29 -8.98 -0.09 1.58
N ARG A 30 -7.79 -0.27 1.03
CA ARG A 30 -6.58 0.42 1.48
C ARG A 30 -5.94 1.16 0.33
N VAL A 31 -5.51 2.39 0.58
CA VAL A 31 -4.80 3.25 -0.37
C VAL A 31 -3.53 3.74 0.32
N ILE A 32 -2.39 3.39 -0.26
CA ILE A 32 -1.07 3.72 0.31
C ILE A 32 -0.31 4.52 -0.73
N TYR A 33 0.05 5.74 -0.39
CA TYR A 33 0.95 6.57 -1.20
C TYR A 33 2.40 6.20 -0.88
N VAL A 34 3.17 5.92 -1.93
CA VAL A 34 4.55 5.47 -1.88
C VAL A 34 5.41 6.46 -2.66
N PRO A 35 5.98 7.49 -2.01
CA PRO A 35 6.79 8.51 -2.69
C PRO A 35 8.13 7.96 -3.19
N GLN A 36 8.64 6.90 -2.58
CA GLN A 36 9.92 6.29 -2.91
C GLN A 36 9.81 4.77 -3.07
N MET A 37 10.20 4.25 -4.24
CA MET A 37 10.09 2.82 -4.52
C MET A 37 11.30 1.98 -4.11
N TRP A 38 12.41 2.59 -3.64
CA TRP A 38 13.66 1.87 -3.32
C TRP A 38 13.50 0.88 -2.16
N ASN A 39 12.63 1.22 -1.21
CA ASN A 39 12.25 0.39 -0.08
C ASN A 39 10.72 0.42 -0.01
N LEU A 40 10.07 -0.53 -0.67
CA LEU A 40 8.61 -0.63 -0.63
C LEU A 40 8.14 -0.84 0.81
N PRO A 41 7.06 -0.17 1.24
CA PRO A 41 6.50 -0.43 2.56
C PRO A 41 6.04 -1.88 2.68
N GLN A 42 6.29 -2.49 3.82
CA GLN A 42 5.45 -3.59 4.25
C GLN A 42 4.07 -3.03 4.63
N VAL A 43 3.03 -3.64 4.08
CA VAL A 43 1.64 -3.41 4.48
C VAL A 43 1.36 -4.31 5.68
N LEU A 44 0.90 -3.71 6.76
CA LEU A 44 0.72 -4.36 8.06
C LEU A 44 -0.76 -4.53 8.40
N GLU A 45 -1.03 -5.32 9.44
CA GLU A 45 -2.37 -5.47 10.02
C GLU A 45 -3.43 -5.91 8.99
N ILE A 46 -3.05 -6.70 7.98
CA ILE A 46 -3.98 -7.26 7.00
C ILE A 46 -4.87 -8.28 7.70
N GLU A 47 -6.19 -8.08 7.61
CA GLU A 47 -7.14 -8.90 8.33
C GLU A 47 -7.13 -10.35 7.80
N PRO A 48 -6.98 -11.38 8.67
CA PRO A 48 -6.80 -12.77 8.23
C PRO A 48 -8.04 -13.38 7.55
N ASN A 49 -9.20 -12.72 7.64
CA ASN A 49 -10.46 -13.19 7.07
C ASN A 49 -10.91 -12.37 5.86
N VAL A 50 -10.06 -11.49 5.33
CA VAL A 50 -10.37 -10.64 4.17
C VAL A 50 -9.43 -11.02 3.04
N SER A 51 -9.99 -11.25 1.85
CA SER A 51 -9.22 -11.57 0.65
C SER A 51 -9.06 -10.33 -0.19
N TYR A 52 -7.92 -9.64 -0.05
CA TYR A 52 -7.63 -8.47 -0.86
C TYR A 52 -6.96 -8.86 -2.18
N GLU A 53 -7.30 -8.08 -3.20
CA GLU A 53 -6.55 -7.95 -4.43
C GLU A 53 -5.84 -6.59 -4.44
N SER A 54 -4.68 -6.51 -5.10
CA SER A 54 -3.89 -5.29 -5.16
C SER A 54 -3.43 -4.93 -6.56
N PHE A 55 -3.24 -3.64 -6.81
CA PHE A 55 -2.59 -3.13 -8.01
C PHE A 55 -1.85 -1.82 -7.69
N TRP A 56 -0.87 -1.50 -8.53
CA TRP A 56 -0.23 -0.19 -8.52
C TRP A 56 -0.99 0.75 -9.47
N PHE A 57 -1.27 1.96 -8.99
CA PHE A 57 -1.79 3.07 -9.77
C PHE A 57 -0.69 4.10 -10.00
N ASP A 58 -0.46 4.46 -11.25
CA ASP A 58 0.48 5.49 -11.65
C ASP A 58 -0.18 6.88 -11.53
N PRO A 59 0.23 7.74 -10.58
CA PRO A 59 -0.37 9.05 -10.42
C PRO A 59 -0.05 10.01 -11.58
N MET A 60 0.99 9.75 -12.38
CA MET A 60 1.40 10.59 -13.50
C MET A 60 0.57 10.35 -14.76
N THR A 61 0.15 9.10 -14.98
CA THR A 61 -0.55 8.68 -16.21
C THR A 61 -2.00 8.28 -15.96
N GLY A 62 -2.34 7.85 -14.75
CA GLY A 62 -3.62 7.25 -14.40
C GLY A 62 -3.74 5.76 -14.73
N ASP A 63 -2.66 5.14 -15.24
CA ASP A 63 -2.63 3.72 -15.58
C ASP A 63 -2.59 2.85 -14.31
N ARG A 64 -2.96 1.57 -14.50
CA ARG A 64 -2.94 0.56 -13.43
C ARG A 64 -2.17 -0.66 -13.91
N THR A 65 -1.42 -1.28 -13.01
CA THR A 65 -0.84 -2.60 -13.28
C THR A 65 -1.92 -3.68 -13.25
N ASP A 66 -1.55 -4.87 -13.70
CA ASP A 66 -2.35 -6.06 -13.45
C ASP A 66 -2.52 -6.28 -11.94
N THR A 67 -3.69 -6.83 -11.60
CA THR A 67 -4.06 -7.14 -10.23
C THR A 67 -3.34 -8.40 -9.74
N VAL A 68 -2.89 -8.38 -8.49
CA VAL A 68 -2.26 -9.52 -7.80
C VAL A 68 -2.93 -9.78 -6.46
N ALA A 69 -3.06 -11.06 -6.08
CA ALA A 69 -3.59 -11.44 -4.78
C ALA A 69 -2.66 -10.96 -3.64
N VAL A 70 -3.26 -10.47 -2.57
CA VAL A 70 -2.54 -10.11 -1.34
C VAL A 70 -2.44 -11.36 -0.48
N GLU A 71 -1.23 -11.88 -0.32
CA GLU A 71 -0.95 -13.07 0.48
C GLU A 71 -0.15 -12.67 1.72
N PRO A 72 -0.81 -12.21 2.80
CA PRO A 72 -0.12 -11.82 4.02
C PRO A 72 0.52 -13.04 4.69
N ASP A 73 1.63 -12.79 5.38
CA ASP A 73 2.27 -13.78 6.24
C ASP A 73 1.46 -14.03 7.54
N ALA A 74 2.01 -14.85 8.42
CA ALA A 74 1.34 -15.24 9.66
C ALA A 74 1.09 -14.07 10.63
N ASP A 75 1.82 -12.96 10.47
CA ASP A 75 1.71 -11.76 11.31
C ASP A 75 0.80 -10.69 10.65
N GLY A 76 0.14 -11.03 9.54
CA GLY A 76 -0.73 -10.10 8.81
C GLY A 76 0.05 -9.07 8.00
N ALA A 77 1.31 -9.35 7.69
CA ALA A 77 2.19 -8.46 6.97
C ALA A 77 2.39 -8.92 5.52
N TRP A 78 2.53 -7.98 4.59
CA TRP A 78 2.69 -8.29 3.18
C TRP A 78 3.55 -7.23 2.48
N THR A 79 4.41 -7.66 1.57
CA THR A 79 5.21 -6.76 0.74
C THR A 79 4.72 -6.83 -0.70
N PRO A 80 4.33 -5.69 -1.32
CA PRO A 80 3.89 -5.67 -2.70
C PRO A 80 5.04 -5.99 -3.67
N PRO A 81 4.75 -6.53 -4.86
CA PRO A 81 5.76 -6.65 -5.91
C PRO A 81 6.24 -5.27 -6.37
N HIS A 82 7.48 -5.19 -6.84
CA HIS A 82 8.08 -3.93 -7.26
C HIS A 82 7.40 -3.35 -8.50
N PRO A 83 7.03 -2.05 -8.51
CA PRO A 83 6.57 -1.38 -9.73
C PRO A 83 7.72 -1.20 -10.72
N VAL A 84 7.37 -1.01 -12.00
CA VAL A 84 8.30 -1.14 -13.13
C VAL A 84 9.07 0.15 -13.48
N VAL A 85 8.66 1.31 -12.99
CA VAL A 85 9.30 2.61 -13.26
C VAL A 85 9.62 3.35 -11.97
N VAL A 86 10.79 3.99 -11.95
CA VAL A 86 11.27 4.85 -10.85
C VAL A 86 10.48 6.16 -10.82
N HIS A 87 9.48 6.24 -9.94
CA HIS A 87 8.81 7.44 -9.44
C HIS A 87 7.90 7.04 -8.26
N ASP A 88 7.05 7.94 -7.82
CA ASP A 88 6.03 7.72 -6.80
C ASP A 88 4.86 6.87 -7.33
N TRP A 89 4.24 6.11 -6.45
CA TRP A 89 3.13 5.22 -6.79
C TRP A 89 2.03 5.28 -5.75
N VAL A 90 0.82 4.87 -6.15
CA VAL A 90 -0.27 4.59 -5.21
C VAL A 90 -0.54 3.09 -5.25
N LEU A 91 -0.32 2.41 -4.12
CA LEU A 91 -0.73 1.02 -3.93
C LEU A 91 -2.19 0.99 -3.49
N VAL A 92 -3.00 0.19 -4.16
CA VAL A 92 -4.42 0.02 -3.83
C VAL A 92 -4.69 -1.43 -3.51
N LEU A 93 -5.37 -1.70 -2.38
CA LEU A 93 -5.89 -3.01 -2.00
C LEU A 93 -7.43 -2.93 -1.92
N THR A 94 -8.14 -3.87 -2.53
CA THR A 94 -9.61 -3.96 -2.52
C THR A 94 -10.08 -5.38 -2.24
N ALA A 95 -11.11 -5.54 -1.42
CA ALA A 95 -11.75 -6.82 -1.10
C ALA A 95 -13.03 -7.09 -1.91
#